data_AF-A0A1W6MQA4-F1
#
_entry.id   AF-A0A1W6MQA4-F1
#
_cell.length_a   1.000
_cell.length_b   1.000
_cell.length_c   1.000
_cell.angle_alpha   90.00
_cell.angle_beta   90.00
_cell.angle_gamma   90.00
#
_symmetry.space_group_name_H-M   'P 1'
#
loop_
_entity.id
_entity.type
_entity.pdbx_description
1 polymer ?
#
loop_
_entity_poly.entity_id
_entity_poly.type
_entity_poly.pdbx_seq_one_letter_code
_entity_poly.pdbx_strand_id
1 'polypeptide(L)'
;MLYIGPARARSERYYRYQELAVSEIDPDGKNFPMFLNSLSGSQLRQLSRWIENLFGYGLTLSRSGGHISINLDEKGAASNLVDVGYGVSQILPVLAQIWWARERERPLWMGKNTIPTFLAIEQPELHLHPAHQALLADALVGEAALRGSSSRPNKVHFLVESHSETFINRLGQLVSQGKIKPESVNIVVFSPDDEEERITKVQVATFNEDGSLENWPYGFFQATVD
;
A
#
# COMPACT_ATOMS: atom_id res chain seq x y z
N MET A 1 10.52 -2.49 11.03
CA MET A 1 9.34 -1.76 10.54
C MET A 1 9.67 -1.32 9.13
N LEU A 2 8.78 -1.54 8.18
CA LEU A 2 8.90 -1.00 6.82
C LEU A 2 8.16 0.34 6.78
N TYR A 3 8.61 1.25 5.93
CA TYR A 3 8.05 2.59 5.83
C TYR A 3 8.06 3.08 4.37
N ILE A 4 6.98 3.75 3.98
CA ILE A 4 6.89 4.51 2.73
C ILE A 4 6.22 5.85 2.98
N GLY A 5 6.85 6.91 2.48
CA GLY A 5 6.42 8.28 2.63
C GLY A 5 5.39 8.72 1.57
N PRO A 6 4.91 9.97 1.68
CA PRO A 6 3.85 10.50 0.84
C PRO A 6 4.38 10.97 -0.52
N ALA A 7 5.60 11.49 -0.56
CA ALA A 7 6.26 11.95 -1.78
C ALA A 7 7.10 10.81 -2.38
N ARG A 8 6.58 10.17 -3.43
CA ARG A 8 7.27 9.07 -4.11
C ARG A 8 7.89 9.53 -5.43
N ALA A 9 9.00 8.92 -5.80
CA ALA A 9 9.76 9.27 -6.99
C ALA A 9 8.92 9.18 -8.27
N ARG A 10 9.15 10.08 -9.22
CA ARG A 10 8.52 10.02 -10.54
C ARG A 10 9.06 8.82 -11.33
N SER A 11 8.22 8.23 -12.16
CA SER A 11 8.67 7.19 -13.10
C SER A 11 9.54 7.77 -14.21
N GLU A 12 10.59 7.04 -14.58
CA GLU A 12 11.49 7.34 -15.71
C GLU A 12 11.46 6.18 -16.70
N ARG A 13 11.74 6.47 -17.98
CA ARG A 13 11.63 5.46 -19.05
C ARG A 13 12.72 4.42 -18.96
N TYR A 14 13.91 4.86 -18.55
CA TYR A 14 15.11 4.04 -18.40
C TYR A 14 15.83 4.44 -17.12
N TYR A 15 16.01 3.46 -16.24
CA TYR A 15 16.82 3.62 -15.04
C TYR A 15 18.20 3.05 -15.29
N ARG A 16 19.24 3.77 -14.87
CA ARG A 16 20.61 3.26 -14.91
C ARG A 16 20.73 2.08 -13.95
N TYR A 17 21.23 0.96 -14.44
CA TYR A 17 21.58 -0.18 -13.60
C TYR A 17 22.63 0.22 -12.58
N GLN A 18 22.39 -0.14 -11.32
CA GLN A 18 23.34 -0.01 -10.23
C GLN A 18 23.57 -1.41 -9.65
N GLU A 19 24.83 -1.82 -9.45
CA GLU A 19 25.20 -3.14 -8.92
C GLU A 19 24.87 -3.33 -7.43
N LEU A 20 24.12 -2.41 -6.83
CA LEU A 20 23.70 -2.51 -5.45
C LEU A 20 22.50 -3.44 -5.35
N ALA A 21 22.67 -4.60 -4.73
CA ALA A 21 21.56 -5.46 -4.34
C ALA A 21 20.72 -4.71 -3.29
N VAL A 22 19.49 -4.37 -3.66
CA VAL A 22 18.55 -3.71 -2.76
C VAL A 22 17.58 -4.75 -2.20
N SER A 23 17.47 -4.83 -0.87
CA SER A 23 16.60 -5.77 -0.16
C SER A 23 15.28 -5.16 0.31
N GLU A 24 15.12 -3.83 0.23
CA GLU A 24 13.96 -3.08 0.71
C GLU A 24 13.70 -1.85 -0.18
N ILE A 25 12.45 -1.40 -0.27
CA ILE A 25 12.10 -0.18 -1.00
C ILE A 25 12.35 1.03 -0.09
N ASP A 26 13.03 2.06 -0.60
CA ASP A 26 13.30 3.29 0.13
C ASP A 26 12.00 4.05 0.43
N PRO A 27 11.95 4.88 1.47
CA PRO A 27 10.73 5.62 1.82
C PRO A 27 10.17 6.48 0.69
N ASP A 28 11.02 7.00 -0.20
CA ASP A 28 10.60 7.80 -1.36
C ASP A 28 10.42 6.95 -2.64
N GLY A 29 10.63 5.64 -2.57
CA GLY A 29 10.48 4.72 -3.70
C GLY A 29 11.50 4.89 -4.83
N LYS A 30 12.56 5.72 -4.69
CA LYS A 30 13.53 5.96 -5.79
C LYS A 30 14.23 4.69 -6.25
N ASN A 31 14.51 3.78 -5.33
CA ASN A 31 15.18 2.51 -5.62
C ASN A 31 14.23 1.43 -6.18
N PHE A 32 12.93 1.72 -6.37
CA PHE A 32 11.92 0.74 -6.78
C PHE A 32 12.31 -0.08 -8.03
N PRO A 33 12.88 0.51 -9.11
CA PRO A 33 13.35 -0.27 -10.26
C PRO A 33 14.47 -1.25 -9.92
N MET A 34 15.39 -0.86 -9.03
CA MET A 34 16.48 -1.74 -8.58
C MET A 34 15.95 -2.85 -7.65
N PHE A 35 14.97 -2.53 -6.80
CA PHE A 35 14.26 -3.51 -6.00
C PHE A 35 13.56 -4.56 -6.88
N LEU A 36 12.78 -4.14 -7.89
CA LEU A 36 12.16 -5.09 -8.81
C LEU A 36 13.20 -5.95 -9.54
N ASN A 37 14.35 -5.36 -9.86
CA ASN A 37 15.45 -6.06 -10.49
C ASN A 37 16.14 -7.08 -9.58
N SER A 38 16.16 -6.87 -8.27
CA SER A 38 16.75 -7.78 -7.29
C SER A 38 15.86 -9.00 -6.99
N LEU A 39 14.56 -8.92 -7.31
CA LEU A 39 13.64 -10.06 -7.19
C LEU A 39 14.02 -11.19 -8.15
N SER A 40 13.96 -12.43 -7.66
CA SER A 40 14.02 -13.61 -8.53
C SER A 40 12.89 -13.60 -9.55
N GLY A 41 13.07 -14.28 -10.69
CA GLY A 41 12.02 -14.37 -11.71
C GLY A 41 10.70 -14.96 -11.18
N SER A 42 10.77 -15.83 -10.17
CA SER A 42 9.57 -16.35 -9.49
C SER A 42 8.87 -15.30 -8.63
N GLN A 43 9.63 -14.53 -7.85
CA GLN A 43 9.10 -13.44 -7.02
C GLN A 43 8.47 -12.35 -7.88
N LEU A 44 9.13 -11.93 -8.96
CA LEU A 44 8.58 -10.92 -9.87
C LEU A 44 7.26 -11.38 -10.50
N ARG A 45 7.16 -12.64 -10.93
CA ARG A 45 5.89 -13.21 -11.44
C ARG A 45 4.80 -13.33 -10.37
N GLN A 46 5.16 -13.54 -9.11
CA GLN A 46 4.20 -13.60 -8.02
C GLN A 46 3.68 -12.20 -7.66
N LEU A 47 4.57 -11.21 -7.60
CA LEU A 47 4.20 -9.80 -7.43
C LEU A 47 3.31 -9.34 -8.58
N SER A 48 3.73 -9.58 -9.83
CA SER A 48 2.99 -9.18 -11.03
C SER A 48 1.56 -9.76 -11.06
N ARG A 49 1.41 -11.07 -10.81
CA ARG A 49 0.08 -11.70 -10.71
C ARG A 49 -0.77 -11.17 -9.55
N TRP A 50 -0.14 -10.85 -8.42
CA TRP A 50 -0.86 -10.28 -7.29
C TRP A 50 -1.38 -8.88 -7.59
N ILE A 51 -0.59 -8.03 -8.27
CA ILE A 51 -1.03 -6.72 -8.75
C ILE A 51 -2.13 -6.89 -9.81
N GLU A 52 -1.97 -7.80 -10.77
CA GLU A 52 -2.94 -8.04 -11.84
C GLU A 52 -4.31 -8.45 -11.30
N ASN A 53 -4.36 -9.33 -10.29
CA ASN A 53 -5.61 -9.74 -9.65
C ASN A 53 -6.35 -8.60 -8.94
N LEU A 54 -5.63 -7.56 -8.50
CA LEU A 54 -6.20 -6.43 -7.76
C LEU A 54 -6.52 -5.25 -8.67
N PHE A 55 -5.61 -4.90 -9.58
CA PHE A 55 -5.66 -3.68 -10.39
C PHE A 55 -5.89 -3.94 -11.89
N GLY A 56 -5.91 -5.19 -12.32
CA GLY A 56 -6.17 -5.58 -13.72
C GLY A 56 -4.98 -5.46 -14.67
N TYR A 57 -3.80 -5.10 -14.17
CA TYR A 57 -2.56 -5.04 -14.95
C TYR A 57 -1.40 -5.74 -14.23
N GLY A 58 -0.58 -6.45 -14.99
CA GLY A 58 0.67 -7.04 -14.53
C GLY A 58 1.85 -6.09 -14.67
N LEU A 59 2.98 -6.49 -14.11
CA LEU A 59 4.26 -5.79 -14.25
C LEU A 59 5.32 -6.70 -14.89
N THR A 60 6.09 -6.13 -15.83
CA THR A 60 7.27 -6.75 -16.43
C THR A 60 8.48 -5.82 -16.42
N LEU A 61 9.67 -6.42 -16.46
CA LEU A 61 10.95 -5.71 -16.48
C LEU A 61 11.70 -6.05 -17.76
N SER A 62 12.06 -5.01 -18.53
CA SER A 62 12.97 -5.12 -19.67
C SER A 62 14.36 -4.65 -19.27
N ARG A 63 15.38 -5.45 -19.61
CA ARG A 63 16.79 -5.16 -19.33
C ARG A 63 17.54 -5.07 -20.65
N SER A 64 18.08 -3.91 -20.98
CA SER A 64 18.85 -3.73 -22.22
C SER A 64 19.91 -2.65 -22.05
N GLY A 65 21.13 -2.92 -22.50
CA GLY A 65 22.23 -1.93 -22.53
C GLY A 65 22.50 -1.25 -21.18
N GLY A 66 22.46 -1.99 -20.06
CA GLY A 66 22.66 -1.43 -18.71
C GLY A 66 21.49 -0.57 -18.20
N HIS A 67 20.34 -0.61 -18.87
CA HIS A 67 19.13 0.08 -18.45
C HIS A 67 18.03 -0.90 -18.07
N ILE A 68 17.22 -0.48 -17.10
CA ILE A 68 16.00 -1.17 -16.68
C ILE A 68 14.81 -0.31 -17.08
N SER A 69 13.79 -0.97 -17.66
CA SER A 69 12.52 -0.35 -17.99
C SER A 69 11.39 -1.17 -17.38
N ILE A 70 10.44 -0.49 -16.76
CA ILE A 70 9.25 -1.10 -16.15
C ILE A 70 8.09 -0.93 -17.12
N ASN A 71 7.45 -2.04 -17.47
CA ASN A 71 6.25 -2.04 -18.30
C ASN A 71 5.07 -2.61 -17.52
N LEU A 72 3.87 -2.13 -17.86
CA LEU A 72 2.61 -2.68 -17.41
C LEU A 72 1.95 -3.46 -18.54
N ASP A 73 1.52 -4.66 -18.21
CA ASP A 73 0.84 -5.56 -19.14
C ASP A 73 -0.65 -5.58 -18.80
N GLU A 74 -1.48 -5.03 -19.69
CA GLU A 74 -2.94 -5.04 -19.56
C GLU A 74 -3.54 -5.65 -20.83
N LYS A 75 -4.33 -6.73 -20.70
CA LYS A 75 -5.08 -7.36 -21.81
C LYS A 75 -4.22 -7.67 -23.05
N GLY A 76 -2.95 -8.00 -22.85
CA GLY A 76 -2.01 -8.33 -23.93
C GLY A 76 -1.31 -7.13 -24.59
N ALA A 77 -1.52 -5.91 -24.08
CA ALA A 77 -0.76 -4.72 -24.47
C ALA A 77 0.22 -4.33 -23.37
N ALA A 78 1.48 -4.14 -23.76
CA ALA A 78 2.54 -3.67 -22.87
C ALA A 78 2.74 -2.17 -23.06
N SER A 79 2.65 -1.40 -21.97
CA SER A 79 2.90 0.04 -21.95
C SER A 79 4.01 0.38 -20.98
N ASN A 80 4.89 1.31 -21.33
CA ASN A 80 5.92 1.76 -20.39
C ASN A 80 5.29 2.48 -19.21
N LEU A 81 5.82 2.27 -17.99
CA LEU A 81 5.26 2.87 -16.77
C LEU A 81 5.08 4.40 -16.87
N VAL A 82 5.98 5.09 -17.56
CA VAL A 82 5.90 6.55 -17.76
C VAL A 82 4.66 6.97 -18.56
N ASP A 83 4.17 6.09 -19.42
CA ASP A 83 3.11 6.37 -20.40
C ASP A 83 1.70 6.06 -19.85
N VAL A 84 1.56 5.43 -18.68
CA VAL A 84 0.28 4.92 -18.12
C VAL A 84 -0.40 5.86 -17.11
N GLY A 85 0.29 6.93 -16.71
CA GLY A 85 -0.24 7.97 -15.83
C GLY A 85 0.41 8.00 -14.44
N TYR A 86 0.46 9.21 -13.87
CA TYR A 86 1.22 9.50 -12.65
C TYR A 86 0.75 8.73 -11.41
N GLY A 87 -0.56 8.51 -11.25
CA GLY A 87 -1.09 7.75 -10.11
C GLY A 87 -0.60 6.30 -10.07
N VAL A 88 -0.48 5.64 -11.23
CA VAL A 88 -0.06 4.24 -11.31
C VAL A 88 1.42 4.09 -10.93
N SER A 89 2.29 5.02 -11.34
CA SER A 89 3.70 4.97 -10.94
C SER A 89 3.93 5.22 -9.45
N GLN A 90 3.05 5.98 -8.80
CA GLN A 90 3.12 6.25 -7.36
C GLN A 90 2.66 5.06 -6.51
N ILE A 91 1.66 4.29 -6.95
CA ILE A 91 1.10 3.18 -6.16
C ILE A 91 1.91 1.89 -6.25
N LEU A 92 2.66 1.67 -7.34
CA LEU A 92 3.44 0.44 -7.52
C LEU A 92 4.49 0.19 -6.42
N PRO A 93 5.29 1.19 -5.96
CA PRO A 93 6.17 1.01 -4.81
C PRO A 93 5.41 0.61 -3.54
N VAL A 94 4.23 1.20 -3.29
CA VAL A 94 3.38 0.87 -2.12
C VAL A 94 2.90 -0.58 -2.21
N LEU A 95 2.35 -0.98 -3.36
CA LEU A 95 1.89 -2.35 -3.61
C LEU A 95 3.01 -3.37 -3.47
N ALA A 96 4.18 -3.08 -4.03
CA ALA A 96 5.33 -3.94 -3.91
C ALA A 96 5.83 -4.05 -2.46
N GLN A 97 5.77 -2.98 -1.67
CA GLN A 97 6.16 -3.02 -0.27
C GLN A 97 5.15 -3.79 0.60
N ILE A 98 3.84 -3.67 0.32
CA ILE A 98 2.78 -4.49 0.93
C ILE A 98 3.05 -5.97 0.66
N TRP A 99 3.27 -6.33 -0.60
CA TRP A 99 3.57 -7.71 -1.01
C TRP A 99 4.88 -8.22 -0.40
N TRP A 100 5.92 -7.38 -0.35
CA TRP A 100 7.23 -7.72 0.20
C TRP A 100 7.21 -7.91 1.71
N ALA A 101 6.40 -7.12 2.43
CA ALA A 101 6.20 -7.27 3.87
C ALA A 101 5.72 -8.69 4.23
N ARG A 102 4.95 -9.33 3.34
CA ARG A 102 4.55 -10.73 3.45
C ARG A 102 5.70 -11.68 3.09
N GLU A 103 6.28 -11.53 1.90
CA GLU A 103 7.17 -12.57 1.34
C GLU A 103 8.60 -12.56 1.85
N ARG A 104 9.02 -11.50 2.54
CA ARG A 104 10.37 -11.46 3.11
C ARG A 104 10.56 -12.62 4.10
N GLU A 105 11.47 -13.53 3.76
CA GLU A 105 11.93 -14.57 4.66
C GLU A 105 12.59 -13.94 5.88
N ARG A 106 12.22 -14.40 7.08
CA ARG A 106 12.88 -13.97 8.31
C ARG A 106 14.07 -14.87 8.61
N PRO A 107 15.19 -14.30 9.11
CA PRO A 107 16.34 -15.09 9.49
C PRO A 107 15.96 -16.21 10.47
N LEU A 108 16.41 -17.44 10.20
CA LEU A 108 16.11 -18.64 11.00
C LEU A 108 16.47 -18.50 12.49
N TRP A 109 17.41 -17.61 12.84
CA TRP A 109 17.83 -17.35 14.21
C TRP A 109 16.79 -16.59 15.05
N MET A 110 15.78 -15.98 14.40
CA MET A 110 14.77 -15.15 15.07
C MET A 110 13.66 -15.97 15.76
N GLY A 111 13.74 -17.30 15.71
CA GLY A 111 12.86 -18.23 16.43
C GLY A 111 11.39 -18.23 15.97
N LYS A 112 10.57 -19.11 16.55
CA LYS A 112 9.12 -19.23 16.27
C LYS A 112 8.25 -18.18 16.98
N ASN A 113 8.82 -17.38 17.89
CA ASN A 113 8.12 -16.26 18.52
C ASN A 113 8.15 -15.06 17.57
N THR A 114 7.21 -15.06 16.64
CA THR A 114 7.15 -14.12 15.52
C THR A 114 6.76 -12.71 16.00
N ILE A 115 7.72 -11.79 16.03
CA ILE A 115 7.42 -10.36 16.13
C ILE A 115 6.65 -9.97 14.85
N PRO A 116 5.45 -9.38 14.91
CA PRO A 116 4.72 -8.98 13.71
C PRO A 116 5.53 -8.02 12.83
N THR A 117 5.26 -8.02 11.52
CA THR A 117 5.83 -7.01 10.62
C THR A 117 4.91 -5.81 10.60
N PHE A 118 5.44 -4.63 10.93
CA PHE A 118 4.72 -3.37 10.78
C PHE A 118 5.15 -2.67 9.49
N LEU A 119 4.17 -2.26 8.69
CA LEU A 119 4.35 -1.41 7.52
C LEU A 119 3.60 -0.09 7.74
N ALA A 120 4.34 1.00 7.87
CA ALA A 120 3.81 2.35 7.95
C ALA A 120 3.78 2.99 6.55
N ILE A 121 2.66 3.62 6.21
CA ILE A 121 2.39 4.15 4.87
C ILE A 121 1.76 5.52 4.99
N GLU A 122 2.42 6.55 4.47
CA GLU A 122 1.89 7.91 4.46
C GLU A 122 1.19 8.23 3.13
N GLN A 123 -0.05 8.69 3.25
CA GLN A 123 -0.91 9.21 2.18
C GLN A 123 -0.82 8.37 0.88
N PRO A 124 -1.04 7.04 0.94
CA PRO A 124 -0.89 6.19 -0.25
C PRO A 124 -1.94 6.45 -1.33
N GLU A 125 -3.00 7.19 -1.04
CA GLU A 125 -4.02 7.62 -1.98
C GLU A 125 -3.60 8.77 -2.91
N LEU A 126 -2.49 9.48 -2.60
CA LEU A 126 -2.15 10.70 -3.33
C LEU A 126 -2.02 10.42 -4.81
N HIS A 127 -2.66 11.27 -5.62
CA HIS A 127 -2.70 11.19 -7.08
C HIS A 127 -3.41 9.96 -7.66
N LEU A 128 -4.06 9.14 -6.82
CA LEU A 128 -4.88 8.02 -7.29
C LEU A 128 -6.30 8.46 -7.60
N HIS A 129 -6.84 7.89 -8.67
CA HIS A 129 -8.27 7.92 -8.93
C HIS A 129 -9.02 7.23 -7.75
N PRO A 130 -10.20 7.71 -7.32
CA PRO A 130 -10.95 7.12 -6.21
C PRO A 130 -11.13 5.60 -6.32
N ALA A 131 -11.42 5.08 -7.51
CA ALA A 131 -11.51 3.63 -7.74
C ALA A 131 -10.23 2.86 -7.33
N HIS A 132 -9.04 3.42 -7.58
CA HIS A 132 -7.77 2.79 -7.17
C HIS A 132 -7.50 2.94 -5.67
N GLN A 133 -8.02 3.99 -5.03
CA GLN A 133 -7.95 4.14 -3.57
C GLN A 133 -8.77 3.04 -2.87
N ALA A 134 -9.92 2.66 -3.43
CA ALA A 134 -10.69 1.51 -2.95
C ALA A 134 -9.93 0.18 -3.13
N LEU A 135 -9.28 -0.02 -4.28
CA LEU A 135 -8.45 -1.21 -4.52
C LEU A 135 -7.23 -1.29 -3.59
N LEU A 136 -6.68 -0.15 -3.19
CA LEU A 136 -5.62 -0.12 -2.18
C LEU A 136 -6.14 -0.61 -0.81
N ALA A 137 -7.35 -0.21 -0.39
CA ALA A 137 -7.96 -0.74 0.82
C ALA A 137 -8.18 -2.27 0.71
N ASP A 138 -8.60 -2.76 -0.46
CA ASP A 138 -8.71 -4.20 -0.74
C ASP A 138 -7.36 -4.92 -0.58
N ALA A 139 -6.27 -4.32 -1.09
CA ALA A 139 -4.92 -4.88 -0.97
C ALA A 139 -4.46 -4.99 0.49
N LEU A 140 -4.64 -3.92 1.28
CA LEU A 140 -4.24 -3.89 2.69
C LEU A 140 -5.04 -4.88 3.53
N VAL A 141 -6.37 -4.89 3.39
CA VAL A 141 -7.24 -5.81 4.11
C VAL A 141 -6.96 -7.25 3.69
N GLY A 142 -6.79 -7.50 2.40
CA GLY A 142 -6.44 -8.81 1.85
C GLY A 142 -5.21 -9.39 2.53
N GLU A 143 -4.13 -8.60 2.62
CA GLU A 143 -2.88 -9.05 3.26
C GLU A 143 -2.96 -9.10 4.80
N ALA A 144 -3.68 -8.17 5.44
CA ALA A 144 -3.88 -8.17 6.89
C ALA A 144 -4.68 -9.40 7.37
N ALA A 145 -5.64 -9.85 6.56
CA ALA A 145 -6.53 -10.96 6.87
C ALA A 145 -5.86 -12.34 6.69
N LEU A 146 -4.74 -12.41 5.96
CA LEU A 146 -4.00 -13.66 5.82
C LEU A 146 -3.45 -14.10 7.17
N ARG A 147 -4.02 -15.20 7.69
CA ARG A 147 -3.48 -15.84 8.90
C ARG A 147 -2.13 -16.45 8.57
N GLY A 148 -1.19 -16.30 9.49
CA GLY A 148 0.11 -16.93 9.37
C GLY A 148 -0.05 -18.44 9.25
N SER A 149 0.12 -18.99 8.05
CA SER A 149 0.15 -20.44 7.83
C SER A 149 1.51 -20.99 8.26
N SER A 150 1.63 -22.30 8.50
CA SER A 150 2.92 -22.97 8.67
C SER A 150 3.90 -22.68 7.53
N SER A 151 3.39 -22.34 6.34
CA SER A 151 4.15 -21.94 5.16
C SER A 151 4.35 -20.43 4.98
N ARG A 152 3.66 -19.58 5.76
CA ARG A 152 3.74 -18.11 5.69
C ARG A 152 3.54 -17.52 7.09
N PRO A 153 4.56 -17.54 7.97
CA PRO A 153 4.39 -17.22 9.38
C PRO A 153 4.17 -15.73 9.67
N ASN A 154 4.37 -14.85 8.69
CA ASN A 154 4.52 -13.42 8.94
C ASN A 154 3.18 -12.68 8.84
N LYS A 155 2.60 -12.33 10.00
CA LYS A 155 1.45 -11.42 10.06
C LYS A 155 1.93 -9.98 9.83
N VAL A 156 1.29 -9.29 8.90
CA VAL A 156 1.56 -7.87 8.61
C VAL A 156 0.52 -7.00 9.30
N HIS A 157 0.98 -5.94 9.95
CA HIS A 157 0.18 -4.89 10.56
C HIS A 157 0.46 -3.59 9.82
N PHE A 158 -0.60 -2.86 9.49
CA PHE A 158 -0.50 -1.62 8.74
C PHE A 158 -0.77 -0.42 9.65
N LEU A 159 0.04 0.62 9.49
CA LEU A 159 -0.23 1.96 10.02
C LEU A 159 -0.33 2.88 8.82
N VAL A 160 -1.53 3.41 8.55
CA VAL A 160 -1.80 4.18 7.34
C VAL A 160 -2.28 5.57 7.73
N GLU A 161 -1.57 6.59 7.25
CA GLU A 161 -2.07 7.96 7.26
C GLU A 161 -2.86 8.17 5.96
N SER A 162 -4.10 8.64 6.07
CA SER A 162 -4.94 8.91 4.91
C SER A 162 -5.92 10.05 5.19
N HIS A 163 -6.19 10.84 4.15
CA HIS A 163 -7.25 11.84 4.08
C HIS A 163 -8.36 11.42 3.10
N SER A 164 -8.29 10.21 2.55
CA SER A 164 -9.25 9.74 1.55
C SER A 164 -10.55 9.25 2.20
N GLU A 165 -11.63 9.96 1.93
CA GLU A 165 -12.99 9.49 2.19
C GLU A 165 -13.26 8.14 1.49
N THR A 166 -12.80 7.99 0.26
CA THR A 166 -13.01 6.75 -0.52
C THR A 166 -12.32 5.55 0.14
N PHE A 167 -11.11 5.75 0.66
CA PHE A 167 -10.36 4.72 1.36
C PHE A 167 -11.08 4.29 2.65
N ILE A 168 -11.49 5.25 3.49
CA ILE A 168 -12.22 4.98 4.73
C ILE A 168 -13.56 4.30 4.46
N ASN A 169 -14.35 4.81 3.51
CA ASN A 169 -15.64 4.21 3.14
C ASN A 169 -15.48 2.78 2.61
N ARG A 170 -14.40 2.51 1.86
CA ARG A 170 -14.10 1.16 1.39
C ARG A 170 -13.76 0.21 2.56
N LEU A 171 -13.03 0.67 3.58
CA LEU A 171 -12.80 -0.14 4.79
C LEU A 171 -14.12 -0.53 5.46
N GLY A 172 -15.04 0.42 5.63
CA GLY A 172 -16.38 0.14 6.15
C GLY A 172 -17.14 -0.89 5.32
N GLN A 173 -17.11 -0.74 3.99
CA GLN A 173 -17.71 -1.73 3.08
C GLN A 173 -17.08 -3.13 3.23
N LEU A 174 -15.77 -3.22 3.49
CA LEU A 174 -15.09 -4.51 3.71
C LEU A 174 -15.45 -5.14 5.06
N VAL A 175 -15.71 -4.31 6.07
CA VAL A 175 -16.28 -4.75 7.36
C VAL A 175 -17.68 -5.32 7.15
N SER A 176 -18.57 -4.61 6.45
CA SER A 176 -19.95 -5.05 6.21
C SER A 176 -20.04 -6.34 5.37
N GLN A 177 -19.04 -6.57 4.51
CA GLN A 177 -18.88 -7.81 3.75
C GLN A 177 -18.27 -8.97 4.55
N GLY A 178 -17.91 -8.76 5.83
CA GLY A 178 -17.27 -9.76 6.67
C GLY A 178 -15.84 -10.13 6.25
N LYS A 179 -15.19 -9.32 5.40
CA LYS A 179 -13.81 -9.56 4.94
C LYS A 179 -12.75 -9.19 5.98
N ILE A 180 -13.10 -8.27 6.87
CA ILE A 180 -12.32 -7.88 8.04
C ILE A 180 -13.26 -7.66 9.21
N LYS A 181 -12.81 -8.00 10.42
CA LYS A 181 -13.60 -7.71 11.62
C LYS A 181 -13.47 -6.23 11.99
N PRO A 182 -14.51 -5.58 12.52
CA PRO A 182 -14.43 -4.21 12.98
C PRO A 182 -13.26 -3.99 13.96
N GLU A 183 -13.07 -4.90 14.91
CA GLU A 183 -11.97 -4.83 15.91
C GLU A 183 -10.55 -4.94 15.31
N SER A 184 -10.43 -5.34 14.04
CA SER A 184 -9.14 -5.40 13.34
C SER A 184 -8.76 -4.06 12.70
N VAL A 185 -9.64 -3.06 12.75
CA VAL A 185 -9.43 -1.71 12.22
C VAL A 185 -9.65 -0.69 13.33
N ASN A 186 -8.67 0.18 13.57
CA ASN A 186 -8.81 1.33 14.46
C ASN A 186 -8.52 2.59 13.66
N ILE A 187 -9.37 3.61 13.78
CA ILE A 187 -9.18 4.88 13.12
C ILE A 187 -8.93 5.95 14.17
N VAL A 188 -7.75 6.56 14.12
CA VAL A 188 -7.40 7.69 14.99
C VAL A 188 -7.56 8.95 14.17
N VAL A 189 -8.47 9.82 14.61
CA VAL A 189 -8.80 11.07 13.94
C VAL A 189 -8.15 12.22 14.68
N PHE A 190 -7.43 13.05 13.93
CA PHE A 190 -6.79 14.27 14.41
C PHE A 190 -7.56 15.45 13.82
N SER A 191 -8.14 16.30 14.68
CA SER A 191 -8.85 17.51 14.26
C SER A 191 -8.44 18.71 15.13
N PRO A 192 -8.65 19.95 14.67
CA PRO A 192 -8.64 21.10 15.57
C PRO A 192 -9.66 20.91 16.69
N ASP A 193 -9.39 21.49 17.85
CA ASP A 193 -10.39 21.62 18.91
C ASP A 193 -11.40 22.72 18.57
N ASP A 194 -12.68 22.48 18.88
CA ASP A 194 -13.78 23.38 18.55
C ASP A 194 -13.72 24.69 19.35
N GLU A 195 -13.10 24.69 20.53
CA GLU A 195 -12.98 25.85 21.42
C GLU A 195 -11.61 26.55 21.30
N GLU A 196 -10.55 25.78 21.03
CA GLU A 196 -9.18 26.30 20.88
C GLU A 196 -8.48 25.77 19.62
N GLU A 197 -8.49 26.54 18.53
CA GLU A 197 -7.89 26.15 17.22
C GLU A 197 -6.41 25.69 17.29
N ARG A 198 -5.67 26.05 18.35
CA ARG A 198 -4.27 25.66 18.55
C ARG A 198 -4.10 24.30 19.24
N ILE A 199 -5.18 23.70 19.72
CA ILE A 199 -5.18 22.38 20.35
C ILE A 199 -5.64 21.36 19.32
N THR A 200 -4.87 20.27 19.18
CA THR A 200 -5.31 19.10 18.40
C THR A 200 -6.10 18.16 19.29
N LYS A 201 -7.36 17.95 18.92
CA LYS A 201 -8.23 16.94 19.52
C LYS A 201 -7.96 15.61 18.83
N VAL A 202 -7.71 14.57 19.63
CA VAL A 202 -7.50 13.20 19.16
C VAL A 202 -8.69 12.36 19.57
N GLN A 203 -9.37 11.75 18.61
CA GLN A 203 -10.51 10.88 18.83
C GLN A 203 -10.30 9.54 18.15
N VAL A 204 -10.95 8.49 18.66
CA VAL A 204 -10.94 7.18 18.03
C VAL A 204 -12.32 6.94 17.44
N ALA A 205 -12.33 6.72 16.12
CA ALA A 205 -13.50 6.24 15.40
C ALA A 205 -13.34 4.73 15.13
N THR A 206 -14.46 4.04 15.13
CA THR A 206 -14.53 2.58 14.92
C THR A 206 -15.58 2.25 13.87
N PHE A 207 -15.54 1.03 13.34
CA PHE A 207 -16.66 0.49 12.57
C PHE A 207 -17.56 -0.35 13.47
N ASN A 208 -18.86 -0.38 13.20
CA ASN A 208 -19.75 -1.40 13.72
C ASN A 208 -19.82 -2.63 12.78
N GLU A 209 -20.61 -3.65 13.13
CA GLU A 209 -20.74 -4.89 12.33
C GLU A 209 -21.28 -4.64 10.92
N ASP A 210 -22.11 -3.61 10.73
CA ASP A 210 -22.65 -3.20 9.42
C ASP A 210 -21.64 -2.36 8.61
N GLY A 211 -20.44 -2.11 9.14
CA GLY A 211 -19.40 -1.33 8.48
C GLY A 211 -19.64 0.18 8.49
N SER A 212 -20.57 0.66 9.31
CA SER A 212 -20.81 2.09 9.51
C SER A 212 -19.83 2.66 10.53
N LEU A 213 -19.41 3.90 10.33
CA LEU A 213 -18.51 4.60 11.25
C LEU A 213 -19.26 5.06 12.51
N GLU A 214 -18.66 4.79 13.66
CA GLU A 214 -19.06 5.28 14.98
C GLU A 214 -18.02 6.27 15.51
N ASN A 215 -18.47 7.26 16.29
CA ASN A 215 -17.62 8.32 16.85
C ASN A 215 -16.83 9.10 15.78
N TRP A 216 -17.37 9.21 14.56
CA TRP A 216 -16.79 9.99 13.48
C TRP A 216 -17.16 11.47 13.62
N PRO A 217 -16.20 12.40 13.47
CA PRO A 217 -16.50 13.82 13.56
C PRO A 217 -17.45 14.27 12.44
N TYR A 218 -18.51 14.99 12.82
CA TYR A 218 -19.45 15.56 11.87
C TYR A 218 -18.74 16.51 10.90
N GLY A 219 -19.10 16.41 9.61
CA GLY A 219 -18.56 17.31 8.59
C GLY A 219 -17.10 17.10 8.22
N PHE A 220 -16.41 16.07 8.71
CA PHE A 220 -14.97 15.88 8.47
C PHE A 220 -14.55 15.89 6.99
N PHE A 221 -15.38 15.35 6.10
CA PHE A 221 -15.13 15.34 4.65
C PHE A 221 -15.82 16.48 3.89
N GLN A 222 -16.55 17.35 4.60
CA GLN A 222 -17.22 18.49 3.98
C GLN A 222 -16.24 19.65 3.86
N ALA A 223 -16.34 20.39 2.76
CA ALA A 223 -15.68 21.68 2.68
C ALA A 223 -16.31 22.60 3.73
N THR A 224 -15.49 23.19 4.60
CA THR A 224 -15.93 24.32 5.43
C THR A 224 -16.36 25.43 4.48
N VAL A 225 -17.64 25.78 4.53
CA VAL A 225 -18.18 26.94 3.83
C VAL A 225 -17.80 28.14 4.70
N ASP A 226 -16.83 28.93 4.24
CA ASP A 226 -16.60 30.28 4.74
C ASP A 226 -17.73 31.22 4.27
#